data_AF-A0A1S2Q587-F1
#
_entry.id   AF-A0A1S2Q587-F1
#
_cell.length_a   1.000
_cell.length_b   1.000
_cell.length_c   1.000
_cell.angle_alpha   90.00
_cell.angle_beta   90.00
_cell.angle_gamma   90.00
#
_symmetry.space_group_name_H-M   'P 1'
#
loop_
_entity.id
_entity.type
_entity.pdbx_description
1 polymer ?
#
loop_
_entity_poly.entity_id
_entity_poly.type
_entity_poly.pdbx_seq_one_letter_code
_entity_poly.pdbx_strand_id
1 'polypeptide(L)'
;MGLAVGRNDQVYGMFVNLVALGKDHKLKTLQQHIDGMHGLVALPDGSLATGSGGQIVRLSADGQQTAVLAGTSGLGRKAGQPAPESAPAKQFRFADKAPAPFGVRSDGSLLITDEDVIWSLKGDTLTRLYQIPTDAYRNGTRFLPGQVASGTNSVYVADQPTLGGIRTVDPGGTSHPFALLHGVAGVTGDLSALQVAWMTGDGANGVYVKAHDENGSYVLHLTSGKAELIVKQATGDTGSAAKSACKPGRLVDATKLPCSIPYALTYSAHSGSLVMAGSSSYVLRVPTK
;
A
#
# COMPACT_ATOMS: atom_id res chain seq x y z
N MET A 1 -8.20 5.28 -2.20
CA MET A 1 -8.03 4.85 -0.79
C MET A 1 -6.54 4.88 -0.45
N GLY A 2 -6.19 5.27 0.77
CA GLY A 2 -4.83 5.27 1.29
C GLY A 2 -4.82 5.14 2.81
N LEU A 3 -3.76 4.52 3.34
CA LEU A 3 -3.51 4.35 4.77
C LEU A 3 -2.02 4.59 5.00
N ALA A 4 -1.69 5.52 5.90
CA ALA A 4 -0.31 5.85 6.23
C ALA A 4 -0.15 5.98 7.75
N VAL A 5 1.05 5.69 8.24
CA VAL A 5 1.46 6.02 9.60
C VAL A 5 2.51 7.12 9.52
N GLY A 6 2.22 8.25 10.16
CA GLY A 6 3.16 9.36 10.27
C GLY A 6 4.06 9.24 11.49
N ARG A 7 4.78 10.33 11.78
CA ARG A 7 5.58 10.45 13.01
C ARG A 7 4.68 10.21 14.23
N ASN A 8 5.28 9.66 15.29
CA ASN A 8 4.59 9.36 16.54
C ASN A 8 3.39 8.42 16.39
N ASP A 9 3.39 7.50 15.44
CA ASP A 9 2.35 6.48 15.26
C ASP A 9 0.94 7.01 14.94
N GLN A 10 0.82 8.28 14.54
CA GLN A 10 -0.44 8.84 14.08
C GLN A 10 -0.87 8.17 12.78
N VAL A 11 -2.11 7.68 12.74
CA VAL A 11 -2.63 6.95 11.58
C VAL A 11 -3.47 7.89 10.74
N TYR A 12 -3.19 7.94 9.44
CA TYR A 12 -3.94 8.73 8.48
C TYR A 12 -4.70 7.79 7.54
N GLY A 13 -6.01 8.01 7.43
CA GLY A 13 -6.89 7.26 6.55
C GLY A 13 -7.47 8.16 5.47
N MET A 14 -7.56 7.65 4.25
CA MET A 14 -8.07 8.39 3.10
C MET A 14 -9.02 7.51 2.30
N PHE A 15 -10.30 7.90 2.23
CA PHE A 15 -11.27 7.28 1.32
C PHE A 15 -12.29 8.31 0.82
N VAL A 16 -13.31 8.64 1.62
CA VAL A 16 -14.26 9.74 1.35
C VAL A 16 -13.76 11.06 1.95
N ASN A 17 -13.10 10.95 3.10
CA ASN A 17 -12.48 12.05 3.84
C ASN A 17 -11.01 11.71 4.07
N LEU A 18 -10.18 12.74 4.26
CA LEU A 18 -8.87 12.60 4.87
C LEU A 18 -9.04 12.78 6.39
N VAL A 19 -8.67 11.74 7.13
CA VAL A 19 -8.80 11.73 8.59
C VAL A 19 -7.48 11.35 9.25
N ALA A 20 -7.24 11.89 10.43
CA ALA A 20 -6.15 11.49 11.31
C ALA A 20 -6.71 10.88 12.60
N LEU A 21 -6.16 9.74 13.00
CA LEU A 21 -6.41 9.09 14.28
C LEU A 21 -5.23 9.38 15.22
N GLY A 22 -5.50 10.11 16.29
CA GLY A 22 -4.51 10.42 17.33
C GLY A 22 -4.22 9.23 18.24
N LYS A 23 -3.16 9.34 19.06
CA LYS A 23 -2.84 8.36 20.12
C LYS A 23 -3.92 8.24 21.19
N ASP A 24 -4.73 9.28 21.35
CA ASP A 24 -5.92 9.29 22.21
C ASP A 24 -7.12 8.57 21.57
N HIS A 25 -6.91 7.92 20.42
CA HIS A 25 -7.91 7.22 19.62
C HIS A 25 -9.05 8.12 19.14
N LYS A 26 -8.83 9.44 19.08
CA LYS A 26 -9.80 10.37 18.51
C LYS A 26 -9.53 10.60 17.04
N LEU A 27 -10.61 10.63 16.26
CA LEU A 27 -10.58 11.00 14.86
C LEU A 27 -10.69 12.52 14.71
N LYS A 28 -9.81 13.07 13.88
CA LYS A 28 -9.89 14.44 13.38
C LYS A 28 -10.05 14.38 11.87
N THR A 29 -11.14 14.92 11.35
CA THR A 29 -11.29 15.15 9.91
C THR A 29 -10.39 16.31 9.51
N LEU A 30 -9.48 16.06 8.58
CA LEU A 30 -8.56 17.05 8.03
C LEU A 30 -9.13 17.69 6.76
N GLN A 31 -9.79 16.87 5.93
CA GLN A 31 -10.42 17.33 4.70
C GLN A 31 -11.65 16.47 4.40
N GLN A 32 -12.72 17.11 3.93
CA GLN A 32 -13.95 16.44 3.50
C GLN A 32 -14.00 16.33 1.98
N HIS A 33 -14.73 15.35 1.45
CA HIS A 33 -15.04 15.22 0.02
C HIS A 33 -13.79 15.23 -0.89
N ILE A 34 -12.84 14.36 -0.56
CA ILE A 34 -11.56 14.24 -1.26
C ILE A 34 -11.64 13.39 -2.54
N ASP A 35 -12.68 13.61 -3.33
CA ASP A 35 -12.93 12.84 -4.55
C ASP A 35 -11.74 12.93 -5.51
N GLY A 36 -11.34 11.79 -6.08
CA GLY A 36 -10.22 11.71 -7.02
C GLY A 36 -8.84 11.75 -6.37
N MET A 37 -8.72 11.59 -5.04
CA MET A 37 -7.43 11.41 -4.37
C MET A 37 -6.99 9.94 -4.27
N HIS A 38 -5.74 9.64 -4.60
CA HIS A 38 -5.22 8.28 -4.70
C HIS A 38 -3.87 8.10 -4.01
N GLY A 39 -3.71 7.02 -3.25
CA GLY A 39 -2.51 6.77 -2.45
C GLY A 39 -2.33 7.79 -1.32
N LEU A 40 -1.67 7.37 -0.25
CA LEU A 40 -1.35 8.24 0.87
C LEU A 40 -0.06 7.77 1.50
N VAL A 41 0.89 8.69 1.65
CA VAL A 41 2.16 8.42 2.31
C VAL A 41 2.47 9.56 3.27
N ALA A 42 2.91 9.24 4.48
CA ALA A 42 3.47 10.24 5.38
C ALA A 42 4.95 10.46 5.02
N LEU A 43 5.31 11.72 4.81
CA LEU A 43 6.67 12.12 4.47
C LEU A 43 7.52 12.28 5.74
N PRO A 44 8.86 12.18 5.63
CA PRO A 44 9.74 12.30 6.77
C PRO A 44 9.59 13.61 7.53
N ASP A 45 9.21 14.71 6.88
CA ASP A 45 8.99 16.03 7.51
C ASP A 45 7.65 16.14 8.26
N GLY A 46 6.81 15.11 8.25
CA GLY A 46 5.49 15.08 8.88
C GLY A 46 4.35 15.57 7.98
N SER A 47 4.66 16.05 6.77
CA SER A 47 3.66 16.31 5.74
C SER A 47 3.15 14.99 5.12
N LEU A 48 2.12 15.07 4.29
CA LEU A 48 1.57 13.93 3.56
C LEU A 48 1.77 14.12 2.07
N ALA A 49 1.87 13.01 1.33
CA ALA A 49 1.83 12.99 -0.13
C ALA A 49 0.66 12.14 -0.62
N THR A 50 0.01 12.60 -1.68
CA THR A 50 -1.14 11.93 -2.30
C THR A 50 -1.27 12.31 -3.77
N GLY A 51 -1.91 11.46 -4.54
CA GLY A 51 -2.29 11.72 -5.91
C GLY A 51 -3.57 12.53 -6.01
N SER A 52 -3.64 13.51 -6.89
CA SER A 52 -4.87 14.24 -7.22
C SER A 52 -4.78 14.80 -8.64
N GLY A 53 -5.80 14.58 -9.47
CA GLY A 53 -5.91 15.22 -10.79
C GLY A 53 -4.70 15.05 -11.73
N GLY A 54 -4.06 13.87 -11.74
CA GLY A 54 -2.85 13.62 -12.52
C GLY A 54 -1.58 14.24 -11.93
N GLN A 55 -1.61 14.63 -10.66
CA GLN A 55 -0.48 15.20 -9.93
C GLN A 55 -0.20 14.42 -8.65
N ILE A 56 1.02 14.51 -8.16
CA ILE A 56 1.38 14.18 -6.78
C ILE A 56 1.47 15.50 -6.02
N VAL A 57 0.63 15.66 -5.02
CA VAL A 57 0.55 16.87 -4.19
C VAL A 57 1.06 16.59 -2.79
N ARG A 58 1.66 17.61 -2.18
CA ARG A 58 2.02 17.62 -0.76
C ARG A 58 0.91 18.29 0.02
N LEU A 59 0.49 17.67 1.12
CA LEU A 59 -0.41 18.24 2.10
C LEU A 59 0.34 18.50 3.41
N SER A 60 0.07 19.60 4.10
CA SER A 60 0.50 19.78 5.49
C SER A 60 -0.22 18.78 6.42
N ALA A 61 0.24 18.69 7.67
CA ALA A 61 -0.32 17.76 8.67
C ALA A 61 -1.79 18.05 9.03
N ASP A 62 -2.30 19.24 8.70
CA ASP A 62 -3.70 19.63 8.81
C ASP A 62 -4.53 19.34 7.54
N GLY A 63 -3.92 18.77 6.51
CA GLY A 63 -4.58 18.37 5.26
C GLY A 63 -4.62 19.43 4.17
N GLN A 64 -4.02 20.61 4.37
CA GLN A 64 -4.00 21.65 3.33
C GLN A 64 -2.95 21.37 2.27
N GLN A 65 -3.30 21.54 0.99
CA GLN A 65 -2.33 21.41 -0.10
C GLN A 65 -1.31 22.55 -0.02
N THR A 66 -0.02 22.20 -0.02
CA THR A 66 1.10 23.14 0.11
C THR A 66 1.99 23.19 -1.12
N ALA A 67 2.05 22.11 -1.91
CA ALA A 67 2.85 22.07 -3.13
C ALA A 67 2.38 20.99 -4.10
N VAL A 68 2.77 21.13 -5.37
CA VAL A 68 2.80 20.04 -6.36
C VAL A 68 4.23 19.48 -6.40
N LEU A 69 4.38 18.20 -6.12
CA LEU A 69 5.66 17.49 -6.13
C LEU A 69 6.02 16.96 -7.52
N ALA A 70 5.03 16.45 -8.25
CA ALA A 70 5.19 15.95 -9.61
C ALA A 70 3.85 15.99 -10.36
N GLY A 71 3.91 15.94 -11.68
CA GLY A 71 2.73 15.89 -12.54
C GLY A 71 2.22 17.25 -12.98
N THR A 72 1.59 17.27 -14.15
CA THR A 72 0.90 18.42 -14.72
C THR A 72 -0.50 18.03 -15.17
N SER A 73 -1.44 18.96 -15.04
CA SER A 73 -2.81 18.77 -15.48
C SER A 73 -2.92 18.62 -17.00
N GLY A 74 -3.88 17.83 -17.46
CA GLY A 74 -4.23 17.67 -18.87
C GLY A 74 -4.30 16.21 -19.27
N LEU A 75 -4.40 15.95 -20.58
CA LEU A 75 -4.40 14.59 -21.13
C LEU A 75 -3.09 13.89 -20.76
N GLY A 76 -3.23 12.76 -20.07
CA GLY A 76 -2.12 11.95 -19.62
C GLY A 76 -1.48 11.15 -20.75
N ARG A 77 -0.39 10.44 -20.42
CA ARG A 77 0.11 9.40 -21.31
C ARG A 77 -0.88 8.22 -21.36
N LYS A 78 -0.92 7.46 -22.45
CA LYS A 78 -1.72 6.23 -22.46
C LYS A 78 -0.97 5.13 -21.72
N ALA A 79 -1.61 4.49 -20.75
CA ALA A 79 -1.02 3.33 -20.08
C ALA A 79 -0.68 2.21 -21.09
N GLY A 80 0.44 1.53 -20.87
CA GLY A 80 1.05 0.57 -21.81
C GLY A 80 1.98 1.19 -22.85
N GLN A 81 2.02 2.53 -22.98
CA GLN A 81 3.06 3.22 -23.77
C GLN A 81 4.39 3.25 -23.01
N PRO A 82 5.54 3.07 -23.69
CA PRO A 82 6.84 3.20 -23.06
C PRO A 82 7.00 4.53 -22.33
N ALA A 83 7.28 4.47 -21.04
CA ALA A 83 7.67 5.64 -20.26
C ALA A 83 9.18 5.91 -20.41
N PRO A 84 9.62 7.17 -20.36
CA PRO A 84 11.05 7.47 -20.38
C PRO A 84 11.74 6.93 -19.11
N GLU A 85 13.04 6.68 -19.18
CA GLU A 85 13.81 6.27 -17.99
C GLU A 85 13.86 7.36 -16.92
N SER A 86 13.87 8.62 -17.35
CA SER A 86 13.87 9.79 -16.47
C SER A 86 13.06 10.94 -17.07
N ALA A 87 12.44 11.75 -16.22
CA ALA A 87 11.70 12.94 -16.63
C ALA A 87 11.74 14.05 -15.57
N PRO A 88 11.63 15.33 -15.97
CA PRO A 88 11.41 16.43 -15.04
C PRO A 88 10.04 16.28 -14.35
N ALA A 89 10.03 16.21 -13.02
CA ALA A 89 8.86 15.83 -12.24
C ALA A 89 7.64 16.71 -12.50
N LYS A 90 7.83 18.04 -12.56
CA LYS A 90 6.74 19.02 -12.71
C LYS A 90 6.25 19.21 -14.14
N GLN A 91 6.96 18.64 -15.12
CA GLN A 91 6.58 18.69 -16.54
C GLN A 91 6.02 17.36 -17.03
N PHE A 92 6.20 16.30 -16.26
CA PHE A 92 5.74 14.97 -16.62
C PHE A 92 4.22 14.86 -16.53
N ARG A 93 3.62 14.15 -17.49
CA ARG A 93 2.20 13.81 -17.47
C ARG A 93 2.06 12.33 -17.19
N PHE A 94 1.51 12.03 -16.02
CA PHE A 94 1.14 10.68 -15.63
C PHE A 94 0.01 10.15 -16.54
N ALA A 95 -0.33 8.87 -16.41
CA ALA A 95 -1.45 8.27 -17.09
C ALA A 95 -2.80 8.87 -16.65
N ASP A 96 -3.87 8.51 -17.34
CA ASP A 96 -5.18 9.13 -17.16
C ASP A 96 -5.76 8.93 -15.75
N LYS A 97 -5.39 7.86 -15.04
CA LYS A 97 -5.69 7.72 -13.60
C LYS A 97 -4.69 8.48 -12.76
N ALA A 98 -5.18 9.05 -11.66
CA ALA A 98 -4.32 9.77 -10.74
C ALA A 98 -3.18 8.86 -10.22
N PRO A 99 -1.93 9.34 -10.28
CA PRO A 99 -0.78 8.59 -9.79
C PRO A 99 -0.91 8.42 -8.27
N ALA A 100 -0.44 7.31 -7.70
CA ALA A 100 -0.62 7.03 -6.27
C ALA A 100 0.74 6.84 -5.58
N PRO A 101 1.11 7.68 -4.60
CA PRO A 101 2.27 7.40 -3.78
C PRO A 101 1.99 6.21 -2.85
N PHE A 102 3.00 5.37 -2.65
CA PHE A 102 2.87 4.15 -1.83
C PHE A 102 4.01 3.92 -0.83
N GLY A 103 5.09 4.70 -0.89
CA GLY A 103 6.15 4.63 0.11
C GLY A 103 7.23 5.68 -0.07
N VAL A 104 8.09 5.82 0.94
CA VAL A 104 9.29 6.66 0.90
C VAL A 104 10.48 5.80 1.26
N ARG A 105 11.56 5.90 0.47
CA ARG A 105 12.83 5.22 0.72
C ARG A 105 13.64 5.96 1.79
N SER A 106 14.60 5.27 2.39
CA SER A 106 15.52 5.84 3.39
C SER A 106 16.33 7.03 2.85
N ASP A 107 16.55 7.09 1.53
CA ASP A 107 17.22 8.20 0.86
C ASP A 107 16.31 9.41 0.56
N GLY A 108 15.06 9.38 1.04
CA GLY A 108 14.07 10.43 0.88
C GLY A 108 13.27 10.37 -0.42
N SER A 109 13.53 9.40 -1.30
CA SER A 109 12.78 9.27 -2.55
C SER A 109 11.34 8.84 -2.32
N LEU A 110 10.39 9.53 -2.96
CA LEU A 110 8.97 9.17 -2.94
C LEU A 110 8.68 8.17 -4.06
N LEU A 111 8.06 7.05 -3.74
CA LEU A 111 7.68 6.03 -4.70
C LEU A 111 6.22 6.18 -5.12
N ILE A 112 5.99 6.14 -6.43
CA ILE A 112 4.72 6.49 -7.06
C ILE A 112 4.35 5.39 -8.06
N THR A 113 3.11 4.90 -8.02
CA THR A 113 2.52 4.15 -9.12
C THR A 113 1.82 5.10 -10.08
N ASP A 114 1.92 4.78 -11.35
CA ASP A 114 1.33 5.50 -12.47
C ASP A 114 0.78 4.46 -13.44
N GLU A 115 -0.35 3.84 -13.08
CA GLU A 115 -0.99 2.69 -13.75
C GLU A 115 -0.09 1.48 -14.01
N ASP A 116 0.73 1.54 -15.06
CA ASP A 116 1.66 0.49 -15.51
C ASP A 116 3.12 0.78 -15.17
N VAL A 117 3.42 1.92 -14.54
CA VAL A 117 4.79 2.36 -14.23
C VAL A 117 4.98 2.61 -12.74
N ILE A 118 6.18 2.30 -12.26
CA ILE A 118 6.67 2.67 -10.93
C ILE A 118 7.76 3.70 -11.09
N TRP A 119 7.57 4.84 -10.44
CA TRP A 119 8.49 5.96 -10.40
C TRP A 119 9.13 6.12 -9.03
N SER A 120 10.37 6.57 -9.04
CA SER A 120 11.05 7.18 -7.90
C SER A 120 11.16 8.68 -8.14
N LEU A 121 10.60 9.49 -7.25
CA LEU A 121 10.74 10.94 -7.25
C LEU A 121 11.80 11.36 -6.23
N LYS A 122 12.87 11.98 -6.69
CA LYS A 122 13.92 12.57 -5.85
C LYS A 122 14.28 13.96 -6.38
N GLY A 123 14.12 14.99 -5.53
CA GLY A 123 14.21 16.38 -5.98
C GLY A 123 13.15 16.67 -7.05
N ASP A 124 13.56 17.22 -8.19
CA ASP A 124 12.68 17.51 -9.33
C ASP A 124 12.79 16.45 -10.45
N THR A 125 13.29 15.25 -10.16
CA THR A 125 13.47 14.17 -11.15
C THR A 125 12.64 12.94 -10.81
N LEU A 126 11.87 12.48 -11.81
CA LEU A 126 11.25 11.17 -11.82
C LEU A 126 12.20 10.19 -12.51
N THR A 127 12.47 9.06 -11.87
CA THR A 127 13.23 7.94 -12.44
C THR A 127 12.33 6.72 -12.49
N ARG A 128 12.19 6.12 -13.68
CA ARG A 128 11.41 4.90 -13.87
C ARG A 128 12.16 3.73 -13.24
N LEU A 129 11.53 3.10 -12.27
CA LEU A 129 12.06 1.89 -11.64
C LEU A 129 11.57 0.64 -12.37
N TYR A 130 10.31 0.61 -12.77
CA TYR A 130 9.72 -0.56 -13.40
C TYR A 130 8.54 -0.17 -14.26
N GLN A 131 8.30 -0.92 -15.32
CA GLN A 131 7.12 -0.80 -16.15
C GLN A 131 6.62 -2.20 -16.49
N ILE A 132 5.31 -2.40 -16.35
CA ILE A 132 4.66 -3.65 -16.76
C ILE A 132 4.89 -3.83 -18.27
N PRO A 133 5.35 -5.01 -18.72
CA PRO A 133 5.47 -5.31 -20.14
C PRO A 133 4.17 -5.06 -20.91
N THR A 134 4.26 -4.47 -22.11
CA THR A 134 3.09 -4.03 -22.90
C THR A 134 2.09 -5.16 -23.20
N ASP A 135 2.58 -6.38 -23.42
CA ASP A 135 1.78 -7.59 -23.61
C ASP A 135 1.00 -7.97 -22.34
N ALA A 136 1.67 -7.96 -21.17
CA ALA A 136 1.02 -8.20 -19.89
C ALA A 136 -0.06 -7.14 -19.62
N TYR A 137 0.21 -5.86 -19.92
CA TYR A 137 -0.76 -4.78 -19.76
C TYR A 137 -2.02 -4.98 -20.64
N ARG A 138 -1.85 -5.41 -21.90
CA ARG A 138 -2.98 -5.72 -22.79
C ARG A 138 -3.88 -6.85 -22.27
N ASN A 139 -3.32 -7.73 -21.46
CA ASN A 139 -4.08 -8.80 -20.78
C ASN A 139 -4.77 -8.31 -19.49
N GLY A 140 -4.81 -7.00 -19.24
CA GLY A 140 -5.50 -6.38 -18.11
C GLY A 140 -4.63 -6.18 -16.87
N THR A 141 -3.34 -6.53 -16.94
CA THR A 141 -2.39 -6.34 -15.84
C THR A 141 -2.13 -4.86 -15.61
N ARG A 142 -2.36 -4.38 -14.38
CA ARG A 142 -2.12 -2.99 -13.98
C ARG A 142 -1.87 -2.92 -12.48
N PHE A 143 -1.12 -1.92 -12.01
CA PHE A 143 -0.97 -1.71 -10.58
C PHE A 143 -2.29 -1.22 -10.00
N LEU A 144 -2.90 -2.02 -9.12
CA LEU A 144 -4.00 -1.56 -8.29
C LEU A 144 -3.45 -0.94 -7.00
N PRO A 145 -4.19 0.02 -6.39
CA PRO A 145 -3.85 0.50 -5.06
C PRO A 145 -3.69 -0.67 -4.08
N GLY A 146 -2.58 -0.69 -3.34
CA GLY A 146 -2.27 -1.78 -2.41
C GLY A 146 -1.52 -2.97 -3.01
N GLN A 147 -1.35 -3.06 -4.33
CA GLN A 147 -0.54 -4.13 -4.96
C GLN A 147 0.94 -3.78 -5.12
N VAL A 148 1.39 -2.73 -4.46
CA VAL A 148 2.78 -2.28 -4.49
C VAL A 148 3.21 -1.87 -3.09
N ALA A 149 4.42 -2.26 -2.69
CA ALA A 149 4.97 -1.95 -1.38
C ALA A 149 6.44 -1.53 -1.47
N SER A 150 6.85 -0.59 -0.61
CA SER A 150 8.25 -0.18 -0.49
C SER A 150 8.98 -1.07 0.51
N GLY A 151 10.06 -1.72 0.08
CA GLY A 151 11.11 -2.22 0.97
C GLY A 151 12.19 -1.15 1.20
N THR A 152 13.26 -1.52 1.91
CA THR A 152 14.40 -0.62 2.17
C THR A 152 15.14 -0.27 0.88
N ASN A 153 15.46 -1.31 0.09
CA ASN A 153 16.21 -1.19 -1.17
C ASN A 153 15.47 -1.81 -2.34
N SER A 154 14.18 -2.10 -2.21
CA SER A 154 13.42 -2.78 -3.25
C SER A 154 11.98 -2.31 -3.26
N VAL A 155 11.28 -2.60 -4.35
CA VAL A 155 9.82 -2.46 -4.45
C VAL A 155 9.24 -3.84 -4.66
N TYR A 156 8.18 -4.18 -3.94
CA TYR A 156 7.42 -5.39 -4.17
C TYR A 156 6.20 -5.05 -5.01
N VAL A 157 5.97 -5.82 -6.07
CA VAL A 157 4.86 -5.62 -7.01
C VAL A 157 4.11 -6.93 -7.16
N ALA A 158 2.79 -6.91 -7.14
CA ALA A 158 1.98 -8.05 -7.56
C ALA A 158 1.54 -7.78 -9.01
N ASP A 159 2.28 -8.33 -9.99
CA ASP A 159 1.95 -8.16 -11.41
C ASP A 159 0.72 -9.01 -11.79
N GLN A 160 0.55 -10.16 -11.15
CA GLN A 160 -0.72 -10.87 -11.09
C GLN A 160 -1.36 -10.68 -9.71
N PRO A 161 -2.69 -10.74 -9.60
CA PRO A 161 -3.39 -10.52 -8.33
C PRO A 161 -3.22 -11.70 -7.35
N THR A 162 -2.17 -12.51 -7.46
CA THR A 162 -1.90 -13.66 -6.59
C THR A 162 -0.54 -13.53 -5.91
N LEU A 163 -0.32 -14.28 -4.82
CA LEU A 163 0.98 -14.29 -4.16
C LEU A 163 2.10 -14.77 -5.09
N GLY A 164 1.83 -15.76 -5.95
CA GLY A 164 2.80 -16.24 -6.94
C GLY A 164 3.20 -15.18 -7.99
N GLY A 165 2.37 -14.15 -8.17
CA GLY A 165 2.66 -12.98 -9.02
C GLY A 165 3.46 -11.88 -8.33
N ILE A 166 3.89 -12.07 -7.08
CA ILE A 166 4.74 -11.08 -6.42
C ILE A 166 6.14 -11.12 -7.04
N ARG A 167 6.65 -9.96 -7.43
CA ARG A 167 8.03 -9.73 -7.84
C ARG A 167 8.71 -8.73 -6.91
N THR A 168 10.01 -8.87 -6.79
CA THR A 168 10.89 -7.87 -6.21
C THR A 168 11.54 -7.08 -7.35
N VAL A 169 11.45 -5.76 -7.30
CA VAL A 169 12.13 -4.81 -8.20
C VAL A 169 13.27 -4.15 -7.43
N ASP A 170 14.49 -4.30 -7.92
CA ASP A 170 15.67 -3.69 -7.31
C ASP A 170 15.79 -2.18 -7.63
N PRO A 171 16.77 -1.45 -7.06
CA PRO A 171 16.95 -0.03 -7.36
C PRO A 171 17.34 0.26 -8.82
N GLY A 172 17.95 -0.70 -9.50
CA GLY A 172 18.31 -0.62 -10.92
C GLY A 172 17.16 -0.94 -11.86
N GLY A 173 16.01 -1.37 -11.33
CA GLY A 173 14.81 -1.71 -12.07
C GLY A 173 14.72 -3.14 -12.56
N THR A 174 15.67 -4.01 -12.18
CA THR A 174 15.57 -5.43 -12.48
C THR A 174 14.51 -6.06 -11.60
N SER A 175 13.66 -6.89 -12.20
CA SER A 175 12.61 -7.61 -11.48
C SER A 175 12.90 -9.10 -11.41
N HIS A 176 12.63 -9.71 -10.26
CA HIS A 176 12.74 -11.14 -10.03
C HIS A 176 11.48 -11.67 -9.34
N PRO A 177 11.04 -12.91 -9.63
CA PRO A 177 9.98 -13.54 -8.86
C PRO A 177 10.32 -13.57 -7.37
N PHE A 178 9.34 -13.31 -6.53
CA PHE A 178 9.51 -13.45 -5.09
C PHE A 178 9.48 -14.94 -4.73
N ALA A 179 10.55 -15.43 -4.09
CA ALA A 179 10.64 -16.83 -3.70
C ALA A 179 9.63 -17.15 -2.58
N LEU A 180 8.56 -17.86 -2.91
CA LEU A 180 7.58 -18.38 -1.96
C LEU A 180 7.96 -19.79 -1.49
N LEU A 181 7.66 -20.09 -0.24
CA LEU A 181 7.75 -21.45 0.31
C LEU A 181 6.53 -22.29 -0.02
N HIS A 182 6.71 -23.61 0.03
CA HIS A 182 5.62 -24.58 -0.04
C HIS A 182 4.85 -24.62 1.29
N GLY A 183 3.95 -23.65 1.48
CA GLY A 183 3.00 -23.62 2.60
C GLY A 183 3.42 -22.78 3.81
N VAL A 184 2.43 -22.46 4.63
CA VAL A 184 2.56 -21.68 5.88
C VAL A 184 1.65 -22.32 6.91
N ALA A 185 2.16 -22.55 8.13
CA ALA A 185 1.34 -23.11 9.20
C ALA A 185 0.08 -22.25 9.44
N GLY A 186 -1.10 -22.88 9.46
CA GLY A 186 -2.38 -22.21 9.64
C GLY A 186 -3.01 -21.66 8.35
N VAL A 187 -2.30 -21.71 7.22
CA VAL A 187 -2.82 -21.40 5.88
C VAL A 187 -3.08 -22.71 5.14
N THR A 188 -4.27 -22.86 4.57
CA THR A 188 -4.66 -24.03 3.79
C THR A 188 -4.63 -23.72 2.30
N GLY A 189 -4.45 -24.74 1.46
CA GLY A 189 -4.44 -24.61 0.00
C GLY A 189 -3.09 -24.21 -0.60
N ASP A 190 -3.12 -23.84 -1.88
CA ASP A 190 -1.94 -23.38 -2.60
C ASP A 190 -1.66 -21.91 -2.26
N LEU A 191 -0.54 -21.69 -1.56
CA LEU A 191 -0.09 -20.36 -1.18
C LEU A 191 0.05 -19.44 -2.39
N SER A 192 0.55 -19.96 -3.51
CA SER A 192 0.79 -19.15 -4.71
C SER A 192 -0.50 -18.64 -5.37
N ALA A 193 -1.63 -19.30 -5.10
CA ALA A 193 -2.95 -18.96 -5.65
C ALA A 193 -3.72 -17.92 -4.81
N LEU A 194 -3.28 -17.61 -3.59
CA LEU A 194 -3.97 -16.65 -2.72
C LEU A 194 -4.04 -15.27 -3.39
N GLN A 195 -5.22 -14.67 -3.41
CA GLN A 195 -5.49 -13.38 -4.06
C GLN A 195 -4.99 -12.22 -3.22
N VAL A 196 -4.04 -11.43 -3.74
CA VAL A 196 -3.46 -10.26 -3.09
C VAL A 196 -4.45 -9.10 -3.09
N ALA A 197 -4.82 -8.66 -1.90
CA ALA A 197 -5.68 -7.49 -1.70
C ALA A 197 -4.88 -6.23 -1.33
N TRP A 198 -3.83 -6.36 -0.52
CA TRP A 198 -3.00 -5.22 -0.09
C TRP A 198 -1.61 -5.65 0.36
N MET A 199 -0.62 -4.78 0.20
CA MET A 199 0.77 -4.97 0.61
C MET A 199 1.34 -3.72 1.28
N THR A 200 2.29 -3.92 2.21
CA THR A 200 3.15 -2.86 2.74
C THR A 200 4.50 -3.46 3.12
N GLY A 201 5.57 -2.68 3.06
CA GLY A 201 6.88 -3.17 3.47
C GLY A 201 6.97 -3.32 4.98
N ASP A 202 7.92 -4.11 5.44
CA ASP A 202 8.22 -4.28 6.87
C ASP A 202 9.29 -3.29 7.40
N GLY A 203 9.65 -2.29 6.59
CA GLY A 203 10.75 -1.37 6.87
C GLY A 203 12.15 -1.98 6.77
N ALA A 204 12.25 -3.21 6.24
CA ALA A 204 13.49 -3.95 6.00
C ALA A 204 13.43 -4.57 4.58
N ASN A 205 13.68 -5.87 4.46
CA ASN A 205 13.68 -6.62 3.20
C ASN A 205 12.53 -7.64 3.14
N GLY A 206 11.38 -7.31 3.75
CA GLY A 206 10.17 -8.09 3.68
C GLY A 206 8.94 -7.26 3.35
N VAL A 207 7.84 -7.97 3.14
CA VAL A 207 6.54 -7.41 2.80
C VAL A 207 5.46 -8.10 3.60
N TYR A 208 4.56 -7.32 4.20
CA TYR A 208 3.30 -7.84 4.71
C TYR A 208 2.27 -7.84 3.59
N VAL A 209 1.57 -8.95 3.42
CA VAL A 209 0.58 -9.14 2.37
C VAL A 209 -0.74 -9.59 2.97
N LYS A 210 -1.80 -8.82 2.72
CA LYS A 210 -3.18 -9.29 2.92
C LYS A 210 -3.62 -10.02 1.68
N ALA A 211 -3.94 -11.30 1.85
CA ALA A 211 -4.40 -12.16 0.78
C ALA A 211 -5.63 -12.95 1.22
N HIS A 212 -6.35 -13.53 0.27
CA HIS A 212 -7.56 -14.30 0.56
C HIS A 212 -7.81 -15.39 -0.48
N ASP A 213 -8.61 -16.37 -0.08
CA ASP A 213 -9.16 -17.43 -0.91
C ASP A 213 -10.56 -17.79 -0.40
N GLU A 214 -11.09 -18.94 -0.85
CA GLU A 214 -12.34 -19.52 -0.37
C GLU A 214 -12.31 -20.00 1.09
N ASN A 215 -11.12 -20.16 1.68
CA ASN A 215 -10.93 -20.66 3.04
C ASN A 215 -10.81 -19.53 4.07
N GLY A 216 -10.43 -18.32 3.64
CA GLY A 216 -10.42 -17.16 4.51
C GLY A 216 -9.62 -15.97 4.00
N SER A 217 -9.35 -15.05 4.91
CA SER A 217 -8.44 -13.93 4.71
C SER A 217 -7.24 -14.04 5.66
N TYR A 218 -6.08 -13.72 5.13
CA TYR A 218 -4.79 -13.85 5.80
C TYR A 218 -4.02 -12.55 5.71
N VAL A 219 -3.22 -12.28 6.73
CA VAL A 219 -2.07 -11.37 6.62
C VAL A 219 -0.82 -12.20 6.83
N LEU A 220 0.07 -12.17 5.85
CA LEU A 220 1.31 -12.92 5.86
C LEU A 220 2.49 -11.95 5.90
N HIS A 221 3.55 -12.30 6.61
CA HIS A 221 4.85 -11.66 6.47
C HIS A 221 5.72 -12.51 5.57
N LEU A 222 6.13 -11.94 4.44
CA LEU A 222 6.98 -12.59 3.46
C LEU A 222 8.36 -11.96 3.52
N THR A 223 9.37 -12.82 3.69
CA THR A 223 10.79 -12.49 3.56
C THR A 223 11.43 -13.49 2.61
N SER A 224 12.65 -13.24 2.15
CA SER A 224 13.32 -14.13 1.19
C SER A 224 13.37 -15.57 1.72
N GLY A 225 12.57 -16.46 1.14
CA GLY A 225 12.50 -17.87 1.54
C GLY A 225 11.80 -18.15 2.87
N LYS A 226 11.03 -17.20 3.46
CA LYS A 226 10.20 -17.46 4.64
C LYS A 226 8.86 -16.75 4.52
N ALA A 227 7.79 -17.45 4.90
CA ALA A 227 6.45 -16.89 5.01
C ALA A 227 5.88 -17.24 6.39
N GLU A 228 5.27 -16.24 7.05
CA GLU A 228 4.72 -16.37 8.40
C GLU A 228 3.29 -15.83 8.46
N LEU A 229 2.40 -16.55 9.13
CA LEU A 229 1.02 -16.12 9.34
C LEU A 229 0.95 -15.13 10.51
N ILE A 230 0.47 -13.92 10.23
CA ILE A 230 0.35 -12.83 11.21
C ILE A 230 -1.10 -12.68 11.67
N VAL A 231 -2.05 -12.69 10.72
CA VAL A 231 -3.48 -12.55 11.01
C VAL A 231 -4.26 -13.57 10.20
N LYS A 232 -5.29 -14.17 10.80
CA LYS A 232 -6.22 -15.06 10.10
C LYS A 232 -7.66 -14.74 10.48
N GLN A 233 -8.53 -14.75 9.48
CA GLN A 233 -9.97 -14.72 9.61
C GLN A 233 -10.56 -15.83 8.73
N ALA A 234 -11.38 -16.71 9.31
CA ALA A 234 -12.05 -17.77 8.56
C ALA A 234 -13.25 -17.22 7.76
N THR A 235 -13.63 -17.89 6.67
CA THR A 235 -14.74 -17.46 5.79
C THR A 235 -16.10 -17.37 6.50
N GLY A 236 -16.33 -18.16 7.55
CA GLY A 236 -17.55 -18.12 8.38
C GLY A 236 -17.71 -16.85 9.23
N ASP A 237 -16.64 -16.08 9.44
CA ASP A 237 -16.60 -14.92 10.33
C ASP A 237 -16.86 -13.60 9.59
N THR A 238 -17.66 -13.62 8.52
CA THR A 238 -17.94 -12.42 7.68
C THR A 238 -19.38 -11.92 7.81
N GLY A 239 -20.25 -12.65 8.51
CA GLY A 239 -21.64 -12.28 8.76
C GLY A 239 -21.81 -11.14 9.78
N SER A 240 -23.03 -10.65 9.95
CA SER A 240 -23.42 -9.59 10.89
C SER A 240 -22.93 -9.84 12.33
N ALA A 241 -22.84 -11.12 12.73
CA ALA A 241 -22.33 -11.54 14.03
C ALA A 241 -20.84 -11.21 14.25
N ALA A 242 -20.00 -11.34 13.22
CA ALA A 242 -18.57 -11.05 13.32
C ALA A 242 -18.26 -9.55 13.44
N LYS A 243 -19.15 -8.68 12.95
CA LYS A 243 -19.06 -7.22 13.13
C LYS A 243 -19.18 -6.80 14.60
N SER A 244 -19.72 -7.66 15.47
CA SER A 244 -19.98 -7.35 16.88
C SER A 244 -18.94 -7.91 17.87
N ALA A 245 -18.02 -8.77 17.41
CA ALA A 245 -17.14 -9.50 18.31
C ALA A 245 -15.91 -8.70 18.77
N CYS A 246 -15.36 -7.85 17.91
CA CYS A 246 -14.25 -6.97 18.27
C CYS A 246 -14.78 -5.68 18.93
N LYS A 247 -14.36 -5.47 20.18
CA LYS A 247 -14.66 -4.25 20.93
C LYS A 247 -13.41 -3.37 21.00
N PRO A 248 -13.52 -2.04 20.82
CA PRO A 248 -12.39 -1.12 20.99
C PRO A 248 -11.67 -1.35 22.33
N GLY A 249 -10.34 -1.35 22.31
CA GLY A 249 -9.50 -1.56 23.49
C GLY A 249 -9.38 -3.01 23.96
N ARG A 250 -10.10 -3.98 23.37
CA ARG A 250 -9.97 -5.40 23.71
C ARG A 250 -8.88 -6.07 22.87
N LEU A 251 -7.93 -6.72 23.53
CA LEU A 251 -6.94 -7.58 22.87
C LEU A 251 -7.60 -8.87 22.36
N VAL A 252 -7.16 -9.31 21.20
CA VAL A 252 -7.60 -10.54 20.53
C VAL A 252 -6.37 -11.25 19.96
N ASP A 253 -6.43 -12.58 19.89
CA ASP A 253 -5.43 -13.38 19.19
C ASP A 253 -5.56 -13.12 17.68
N ALA A 254 -4.51 -12.58 17.06
CA ALA A 254 -4.50 -12.21 15.65
C ALA A 254 -4.73 -13.41 14.71
N THR A 255 -4.37 -14.61 15.14
CA THR A 255 -4.57 -15.85 14.36
C THR A 255 -5.96 -16.47 14.54
N LYS A 256 -6.76 -15.92 15.46
CA LYS A 256 -8.13 -16.32 15.78
C LYS A 256 -9.02 -15.08 15.83
N LEU A 257 -8.89 -14.22 14.83
CA LEU A 257 -9.55 -12.93 14.82
C LEU A 257 -11.07 -13.12 14.70
N PRO A 258 -11.88 -12.70 15.69
CA PRO A 258 -13.32 -12.96 15.68
C PRO A 258 -14.10 -11.94 14.81
N CYS A 259 -13.39 -11.05 14.11
CA CYS A 259 -13.95 -9.95 13.33
C CYS A 259 -13.22 -9.80 11.99
N SER A 260 -13.74 -8.92 11.14
CA SER A 260 -13.21 -8.76 9.78
C SER A 260 -11.83 -8.09 9.73
N ILE A 261 -10.89 -8.67 8.99
CA ILE A 261 -9.59 -8.03 8.76
C ILE A 261 -9.85 -6.74 7.95
N PRO A 262 -9.48 -5.55 8.47
CA PRO A 262 -9.65 -4.31 7.72
C PRO A 262 -8.91 -4.36 6.38
N TYR A 263 -9.41 -3.62 5.39
CA TYR A 263 -9.00 -3.82 4.01
C TYR A 263 -7.55 -3.39 3.71
N ALA A 264 -7.13 -2.22 4.18
CA ALA A 264 -5.82 -1.64 3.93
C ALA A 264 -4.87 -1.91 5.09
N LEU A 265 -3.58 -2.01 4.78
CA LEU A 265 -2.52 -2.20 5.78
C LEU A 265 -1.32 -1.29 5.51
N THR A 266 -0.65 -0.89 6.59
CA THR A 266 0.57 -0.09 6.57
C THR A 266 1.42 -0.48 7.78
N TYR A 267 2.74 -0.32 7.69
CA TYR A 267 3.66 -0.67 8.76
C TYR A 267 4.22 0.59 9.43
N SER A 268 4.26 0.57 10.76
CA SER A 268 4.94 1.59 11.54
C SER A 268 6.33 1.10 11.94
N ALA A 269 7.36 1.65 11.30
CA ALA A 269 8.75 1.37 11.69
C ALA A 269 9.07 1.85 13.12
N HIS A 270 8.39 2.91 13.59
CA HIS A 270 8.59 3.48 14.92
C HIS A 270 8.14 2.50 16.03
N SER A 271 6.98 1.86 15.87
CA SER A 271 6.45 0.93 16.87
C SER A 271 6.64 -0.55 16.52
N GLY A 272 7.21 -0.87 15.35
CA GLY A 272 7.32 -2.26 14.88
C GLY A 272 5.95 -2.94 14.79
N SER A 273 4.93 -2.20 14.34
CA SER A 273 3.55 -2.67 14.34
C SER A 273 2.92 -2.55 12.96
N LEU A 274 2.14 -3.56 12.59
CA LEU A 274 1.23 -3.48 11.46
C LEU A 274 -0.05 -2.75 11.89
N VAL A 275 -0.49 -1.80 11.08
CA VAL A 275 -1.73 -1.05 11.26
C VAL A 275 -2.66 -1.37 10.10
N MET A 276 -3.88 -1.79 10.40
CA MET A 276 -4.91 -2.14 9.43
C MET A 276 -6.16 -1.30 9.65
N ALA A 277 -6.71 -0.76 8.57
CA ALA A 277 -7.93 0.03 8.59
C ALA A 277 -8.71 -0.10 7.27
N GLY A 278 -9.91 0.47 7.20
CA GLY A 278 -10.76 0.44 6.01
C GLY A 278 -11.77 -0.71 6.03
N SER A 279 -12.95 -0.47 5.44
CA SER A 279 -14.18 -1.30 5.44
C SER A 279 -14.76 -1.68 6.81
N SER A 280 -13.98 -1.60 7.88
CA SER A 280 -14.36 -1.84 9.26
C SER A 280 -14.41 -0.53 10.05
N SER A 281 -15.21 -0.49 11.12
CA SER A 281 -15.36 0.68 12.03
C SER A 281 -14.23 0.81 13.06
N TYR A 282 -13.14 0.06 12.91
CA TYR A 282 -12.01 0.04 13.84
C TYR A 282 -10.68 0.00 13.09
N VAL A 283 -9.63 0.37 13.82
CA VAL A 283 -8.24 0.18 13.43
C VAL A 283 -7.68 -0.98 14.22
N LEU A 284 -7.10 -1.96 13.54
CA LEU A 284 -6.40 -3.08 14.16
C LEU A 284 -4.91 -2.79 14.15
N ARG A 285 -4.25 -2.90 15.30
CA ARG A 285 -2.79 -2.80 15.43
C ARG A 285 -2.25 -4.13 15.92
N VAL A 286 -1.28 -4.67 15.20
CA VAL A 286 -0.63 -5.95 15.53
C VAL A 286 0.86 -5.69 15.70
N PRO A 287 1.42 -5.82 16.92
CA PRO A 287 2.86 -5.84 17.12
C PRO A 287 3.48 -7.01 16.34
N THR A 288 4.57 -6.77 15.62
CA THR A 288 5.24 -7.80 14.83
C THR A 288 6.68 -8.06 15.28
N LYS A 289 7.06 -7.53 16.44
CA LYS A 289 8.33 -7.73 17.13
C LYS A 289 8.09 -8.04 18.61
#